data_AF-A0A917BWA0-F1
#
_entry.id   AF-A0A917BWA0-F1
#
_cell.length_a   1.000
_cell.length_b   1.000
_cell.length_c   1.000
_cell.angle_alpha   90.00
_cell.angle_beta   90.00
_cell.angle_gamma   90.00
#
_symmetry.space_group_name_H-M   'P 1'
#
loop_
_entity.id
_entity.type
_entity.pdbx_description
1 polymer ?
#
loop_
_entity_poly.entity_id
_entity_poly.type
_entity_poly.pdbx_seq_one_letter_code
_entity_poly.pdbx_strand_id
1 'polypeptide(L)'
;MPLFAIIWPWIGLGAALALLIVLLTTDGLQANRAIPRWHDLPWLIWLGFTAYLLHQFEEHGVDLLGQPYAFRADMCRTLGYGDAISCPVPLSFVTAVNVGSVWIAGLLSVLTARRWPAIGLSFVAVPLVNAGVHMGAALVEGRYNPGLFTAVLLFVPLSLWTLAVAIQRAGVPKRALAFVVGGGVAVHVILMGSLQAFLHGFIGLWLLNAVQVLNAFVPAGLMAVGIRPKAAAPPERPSARPPSSGERKPRAPRAKPKQKAV
;
A
#
# COMPACT_ATOMS: atom_id res chain seq x y z
N MET A 1 26.65 -2.29 -19.10
CA MET A 1 25.44 -1.87 -18.36
C MET A 1 25.52 -2.46 -16.95
N PRO A 2 25.09 -1.76 -15.88
CA PRO A 2 25.11 -2.35 -14.54
C PRO A 2 24.16 -3.56 -14.52
N LEU A 3 24.72 -4.74 -14.27
CA LEU A 3 24.02 -6.03 -14.31
C LEU A 3 22.70 -6.04 -13.53
N PHE A 4 22.67 -5.34 -12.39
CA PHE A 4 21.47 -5.24 -11.56
C PHE A 4 20.27 -4.65 -12.30
N ALA A 5 20.46 -3.66 -13.17
CA ALA A 5 19.37 -2.92 -13.83
C ALA A 5 18.50 -3.77 -14.78
N ILE A 6 18.98 -4.96 -15.15
CA ILE A 6 18.27 -5.94 -15.99
C ILE A 6 17.95 -7.25 -15.25
N ILE A 7 18.63 -7.54 -14.13
CA ILE A 7 18.41 -8.78 -13.35
C ILE A 7 17.35 -8.61 -12.26
N TRP A 8 17.18 -7.41 -11.71
CA TRP A 8 16.24 -7.18 -10.61
C TRP A 8 14.80 -7.72 -10.84
N PRO A 9 14.22 -7.72 -12.06
CA PRO A 9 12.88 -8.28 -12.28
C PRO A 9 12.81 -9.78 -12.03
N TRP A 10 13.89 -10.51 -12.33
CA TRP A 10 14.01 -11.95 -12.09
C TRP A 10 14.14 -12.28 -10.60
N ILE A 11 14.84 -11.42 -9.86
CA ILE A 11 14.89 -11.50 -8.39
C ILE A 11 13.48 -11.27 -7.82
N GLY A 12 12.76 -10.26 -8.35
CA GLY A 12 11.37 -9.98 -8.02
C GLY A 12 10.46 -11.19 -8.28
N LEU A 13 10.60 -11.86 -9.43
CA LEU A 13 9.87 -13.08 -9.75
C LEU A 13 10.16 -14.20 -8.75
N GLY A 14 11.44 -14.45 -8.42
CA GLY A 14 11.80 -15.45 -7.42
C GLY A 14 11.17 -15.18 -6.05
N ALA A 15 11.18 -13.92 -5.62
CA ALA A 15 10.50 -13.50 -4.39
C ALA A 15 8.97 -13.64 -4.47
N ALA A 16 8.37 -13.32 -5.62
CA ALA A 16 6.93 -13.48 -5.85
C ALA A 16 6.51 -14.96 -5.73
N LEU A 17 7.26 -15.87 -6.34
CA LEU A 17 6.99 -17.31 -6.28
C LEU A 17 7.10 -17.84 -4.85
N ALA A 18 8.13 -17.44 -4.11
CA ALA A 18 8.27 -17.80 -2.69
C ALA A 18 7.10 -17.27 -1.85
N LEU A 19 6.68 -16.02 -2.06
CA LEU A 19 5.54 -15.44 -1.36
C LEU A 19 4.22 -16.12 -1.73
N LEU A 20 3.99 -16.47 -3.00
CA LEU A 20 2.82 -17.23 -3.42
C LEU A 20 2.74 -18.59 -2.72
N ILE A 21 3.86 -19.31 -2.61
CA ILE A 21 3.90 -20.57 -1.86
C ILE A 21 3.45 -20.31 -0.42
N VAL A 22 4.00 -19.30 0.25
CA VAL A 22 3.62 -18.99 1.64
C VAL A 22 2.14 -18.58 1.75
N LEU A 23 1.64 -17.72 0.87
CA LEU A 23 0.27 -17.20 0.87
C LEU A 23 -0.79 -18.29 0.60
N LEU A 24 -0.46 -19.26 -0.25
CA LEU A 24 -1.38 -20.31 -0.67
C LEU A 24 -1.33 -21.52 0.26
N THR A 25 -0.13 -21.91 0.71
CA THR A 25 0.07 -23.16 1.48
C THR A 25 0.10 -22.97 2.99
N THR A 26 0.16 -21.73 3.49
CA THR A 26 0.23 -21.46 4.93
C THR A 26 -0.68 -20.30 5.36
N ASP A 27 -0.89 -20.17 6.67
CA ASP A 27 -1.54 -19.01 7.30
C ASP A 27 -0.50 -18.09 8.01
N GLY A 28 0.76 -18.11 7.55
CA GLY A 28 1.87 -17.37 8.17
C GLY A 28 1.76 -15.85 8.01
N LEU A 29 1.16 -15.39 6.91
CA LEU A 29 1.02 -13.97 6.58
C LEU A 29 -0.37 -13.40 6.92
N GLN A 30 -1.24 -14.21 7.52
CA GLN A 30 -2.56 -13.78 7.95
C GLN A 30 -2.49 -13.15 9.35
N ALA A 31 -2.99 -11.93 9.50
CA ALA A 31 -2.95 -11.22 10.78
C ALA A 31 -4.03 -11.71 11.75
N ASN A 32 -5.25 -11.97 11.26
CA ASN A 32 -6.34 -12.53 12.06
C ASN A 32 -6.83 -13.86 11.49
N ARG A 33 -6.49 -14.97 12.15
CA ARG A 33 -6.88 -16.34 11.75
C ARG A 33 -8.35 -16.69 12.06
N ALA A 34 -9.07 -15.85 12.79
CA ALA A 34 -10.48 -16.08 13.08
C ALA A 34 -11.42 -15.73 11.91
N ILE A 35 -10.90 -15.08 10.85
CA ILE A 35 -11.64 -14.72 9.64
C ILE A 35 -11.03 -15.40 8.42
N PRO A 36 -11.74 -15.53 7.28
CA PRO A 36 -11.13 -16.00 6.05
C PRO A 36 -10.01 -15.06 5.58
N ARG A 37 -8.90 -15.61 5.04
CA ARG A 37 -7.74 -14.81 4.56
C ARG A 37 -8.10 -13.76 3.52
N TRP A 38 -9.10 -14.03 2.68
CA TRP A 38 -9.66 -13.10 1.70
C TRP A 38 -10.34 -11.87 2.32
N HIS A 39 -10.54 -11.85 3.64
CA HIS A 39 -11.08 -10.71 4.38
C HIS A 39 -10.05 -10.12 5.37
N ASP A 40 -8.83 -10.65 5.42
CA ASP A 40 -7.75 -10.14 6.26
C ASP A 40 -6.95 -9.10 5.47
N LEU A 41 -7.05 -7.83 5.88
CA LEU A 41 -6.44 -6.72 5.14
C LEU A 41 -4.90 -6.85 5.02
N PRO A 42 -4.14 -7.19 6.08
CA PRO A 42 -2.70 -7.41 5.93
C PRO A 42 -2.35 -8.53 4.95
N TRP A 43 -3.10 -9.65 4.96
CA TRP A 43 -2.93 -10.73 3.98
C TRP A 43 -3.19 -10.26 2.54
N LEU A 44 -4.23 -9.46 2.32
CA LEU A 44 -4.53 -8.89 1.00
C LEU A 44 -3.44 -7.92 0.52
N ILE A 45 -2.83 -7.15 1.43
CA ILE A 45 -1.71 -6.27 1.09
C ILE A 45 -0.45 -7.10 0.76
N TRP A 46 -0.19 -8.21 1.46
CA TRP A 46 0.85 -9.17 1.05
C TRP A 46 0.60 -9.72 -0.35
N LEU A 47 -0.63 -10.16 -0.63
CA LEU A 47 -1.00 -10.62 -1.96
C LEU A 47 -0.83 -9.51 -3.00
N GLY A 48 -1.17 -8.27 -2.67
CA GLY A 48 -0.95 -7.10 -3.52
C GLY A 48 0.52 -6.87 -3.82
N PHE A 49 1.37 -6.96 -2.81
CA PHE A 49 2.82 -6.84 -2.96
C PHE A 49 3.37 -7.93 -3.88
N THR A 50 2.95 -9.18 -3.68
CA THR A 50 3.29 -10.31 -4.55
C THR A 50 2.81 -10.11 -5.99
N ALA A 51 1.58 -9.62 -6.19
CA ALA A 51 1.06 -9.29 -7.52
C ALA A 51 1.90 -8.21 -8.21
N TYR A 52 2.39 -7.21 -7.46
CA TYR A 52 3.23 -6.17 -8.03
C TYR A 52 4.60 -6.73 -8.46
N LEU A 53 5.20 -7.63 -7.70
CA LEU A 53 6.45 -8.29 -8.13
C LEU A 53 6.28 -9.08 -9.43
N LEU A 54 5.12 -9.72 -9.63
CA LEU A 54 4.78 -10.39 -10.90
C LEU A 54 4.60 -9.39 -12.04
N HIS A 55 3.94 -8.26 -11.77
CA HIS A 55 3.75 -7.19 -12.75
C HIS A 55 5.09 -6.57 -13.20
N GLN A 56 6.02 -6.33 -12.26
CA GLN A 56 7.38 -5.89 -12.58
C GLN A 56 8.12 -6.88 -13.49
N PHE A 57 7.88 -8.18 -13.30
CA PHE A 57 8.45 -9.20 -14.17
C PHE A 57 7.83 -9.16 -15.57
N GLU A 58 6.53 -8.91 -15.72
CA GLU A 58 5.92 -8.72 -17.05
C GLU A 58 6.52 -7.51 -17.77
N GLU A 59 6.65 -6.37 -17.09
CA GLU A 59 7.13 -5.12 -17.70
C GLU A 59 8.63 -5.17 -18.06
N HIS A 60 9.44 -5.72 -17.14
CA HIS A 60 10.90 -5.59 -17.17
C HIS A 60 11.64 -6.92 -17.27
N GLY A 61 10.96 -8.05 -17.11
CA GLY A 61 11.49 -9.37 -17.39
C GLY A 61 11.12 -9.77 -18.81
N VAL A 62 9.96 -10.41 -18.94
CA VAL A 62 9.40 -10.89 -20.21
C VAL A 62 7.91 -10.60 -20.22
N ASP A 63 7.45 -9.88 -21.24
CA ASP A 63 6.05 -9.51 -21.38
C ASP A 63 5.17 -10.68 -21.90
N LEU A 64 3.85 -10.48 -21.99
CA LEU A 64 2.91 -11.49 -22.49
C LEU A 64 3.26 -12.02 -23.89
N LEU A 65 3.92 -11.20 -24.71
CA LEU A 65 4.30 -11.53 -26.10
C LEU A 65 5.72 -12.11 -26.20
N GLY A 66 6.35 -12.42 -25.06
CA GLY A 66 7.70 -12.98 -25.02
C GLY A 66 8.81 -11.96 -25.24
N GLN A 67 8.51 -10.66 -25.23
CA GLN A 67 9.49 -9.61 -25.46
C GLN A 67 10.24 -9.27 -24.16
N PRO A 68 11.58 -9.35 -24.15
CA PRO A 68 12.36 -9.05 -22.96
C PRO A 68 12.43 -7.54 -22.72
N TYR A 69 12.27 -7.12 -21.47
CA TYR A 69 12.43 -5.73 -21.03
C TYR A 69 11.59 -4.70 -21.84
N ALA A 70 10.40 -5.10 -22.28
CA ALA A 70 9.62 -4.39 -23.29
C ALA A 70 9.10 -3.02 -22.83
N PHE A 71 8.83 -2.83 -21.53
CA PHE A 71 8.23 -1.59 -21.03
C PHE A 71 9.04 -0.34 -21.35
N ARG A 72 10.38 -0.41 -21.22
CA ARG A 72 11.24 0.75 -21.51
C ARG A 72 11.15 1.17 -22.98
N ALA A 73 11.11 0.20 -23.89
CA ALA A 73 10.95 0.46 -25.31
C ALA A 73 9.56 1.08 -25.59
N ASP A 74 8.53 0.56 -24.94
CA ASP A 74 7.15 1.05 -25.07
C ASP A 74 7.00 2.50 -24.58
N MET A 75 7.45 2.77 -23.36
CA MET A 75 7.49 4.11 -22.78
C MET A 75 8.25 5.10 -23.68
N CYS A 76 9.42 4.70 -24.20
CA CYS A 76 10.18 5.57 -25.10
C CYS A 76 9.44 5.88 -26.39
N ARG A 77 8.68 4.93 -26.95
CA ARG A 77 7.81 5.17 -28.11
C ARG A 77 6.71 6.17 -27.78
N THR A 78 6.04 6.03 -26.64
CA THR A 78 5.01 6.98 -26.17
C THR A 78 5.60 8.39 -25.93
N LEU A 79 6.87 8.48 -25.55
CA LEU A 79 7.61 9.74 -25.43
C LEU A 79 8.10 10.33 -26.77
N GLY A 80 7.86 9.65 -27.90
CA GLY A 80 8.24 10.11 -29.23
C GLY A 80 9.63 9.66 -29.70
N TYR A 81 10.29 8.74 -29.00
CA TYR A 81 11.57 8.16 -29.41
C TYR A 81 11.34 6.89 -30.25
N GLY A 82 12.05 6.77 -31.38
CA GLY A 82 11.75 5.77 -32.41
C GLY A 82 12.03 4.32 -32.02
N ASP A 83 13.02 4.07 -31.14
CA ASP A 83 13.38 2.71 -30.74
C ASP A 83 14.02 2.62 -29.33
N ALA A 84 14.22 1.38 -28.86
CA ALA A 84 14.80 1.10 -27.55
C ALA A 84 16.28 1.50 -27.42
N ILE A 85 16.98 1.67 -28.55
CA ILE A 85 18.42 1.99 -28.62
C ILE A 85 18.61 3.49 -28.39
N SER A 86 17.80 4.30 -29.09
CA SER A 86 17.75 5.76 -29.00
C SER A 86 17.07 6.26 -27.73
N CYS A 87 16.39 5.38 -27.00
CA CYS A 87 15.67 5.68 -25.77
C CYS A 87 16.58 6.37 -24.72
N PRO A 88 16.38 7.68 -24.44
CA PRO A 88 17.22 8.41 -23.49
C PRO A 88 16.85 8.11 -22.03
N VAL A 89 15.77 7.37 -21.78
CA VAL A 89 15.33 7.03 -20.43
C VAL A 89 16.37 6.13 -19.75
N PRO A 90 16.98 6.57 -18.63
CA PRO A 90 18.01 5.80 -17.95
C PRO A 90 17.46 4.52 -17.33
N LEU A 91 18.21 3.42 -17.42
CA LEU A 91 17.85 2.17 -16.72
C LEU A 91 17.83 2.34 -15.19
N SER A 92 18.65 3.25 -14.66
CA SER A 92 18.66 3.56 -13.23
C SER A 92 17.39 4.24 -12.76
N PHE A 93 16.72 5.03 -13.60
CA PHE A 93 15.41 5.61 -13.30
C PHE A 93 14.36 4.51 -13.13
N VAL A 94 14.29 3.58 -14.08
CA VAL A 94 13.37 2.42 -14.02
C VAL A 94 13.64 1.59 -12.77
N THR A 95 14.91 1.35 -12.45
CA THR A 95 15.30 0.60 -11.25
C THR A 95 14.94 1.36 -9.97
N ALA A 96 15.22 2.67 -9.90
CA ALA A 96 14.98 3.50 -8.72
C ALA A 96 13.49 3.56 -8.39
N VAL A 97 12.62 3.71 -9.39
CA VAL A 97 11.17 3.77 -9.18
C VAL A 97 10.63 2.44 -8.69
N ASN A 98 11.08 1.33 -9.27
CA ASN A 98 10.56 0.01 -8.98
C ASN A 98 11.07 -0.55 -7.65
N VAL A 99 12.38 -0.47 -7.40
CA VAL A 99 12.96 -0.93 -6.13
C VAL A 99 12.56 0.02 -5.00
N GLY A 100 12.56 1.33 -5.23
CA GLY A 100 12.12 2.31 -4.23
C GLY A 100 10.64 2.14 -3.85
N SER A 101 9.74 2.20 -4.84
CA SER A 101 8.29 2.22 -4.60
C SER A 101 7.76 0.85 -4.19
N VAL A 102 8.15 -0.21 -4.89
CA VAL A 102 7.57 -1.52 -4.66
C VAL A 102 8.35 -2.24 -3.59
N TRP A 103 9.66 -2.44 -3.76
CA TRP A 103 10.42 -3.31 -2.86
C TRP A 103 10.61 -2.67 -1.48
N ILE A 104 10.94 -1.38 -1.41
CA ILE A 104 11.18 -0.71 -0.13
C ILE A 104 9.85 -0.22 0.45
N ALA A 105 9.17 0.72 -0.20
CA ALA A 105 7.95 1.31 0.36
C ALA A 105 6.78 0.32 0.42
N GLY A 106 6.65 -0.58 -0.57
CA GLY A 106 5.66 -1.66 -0.53
C GLY A 106 5.91 -2.64 0.59
N LEU A 107 7.15 -3.11 0.79
CA LEU A 107 7.51 -4.00 1.91
C LEU A 107 7.24 -3.31 3.26
N LEU A 108 7.60 -2.04 3.41
CA LEU A 108 7.31 -1.28 4.63
C LEU A 108 5.80 -1.13 4.88
N SER A 109 5.02 -0.88 3.82
CA SER A 109 3.56 -0.76 3.92
C SER A 109 2.94 -2.08 4.40
N VAL A 110 3.35 -3.21 3.83
CA VAL A 110 2.82 -4.51 4.24
C VAL A 110 3.25 -4.91 5.65
N LEU A 111 4.50 -4.66 6.03
CA LEU A 111 5.00 -4.95 7.39
C LEU A 111 4.29 -4.10 8.45
N THR A 112 3.86 -2.88 8.11
CA THR A 112 3.16 -1.98 9.04
C THR A 112 1.65 -2.14 9.03
N ALA A 113 1.07 -2.82 8.03
CA ALA A 113 -0.37 -2.94 7.81
C ALA A 113 -1.15 -3.46 9.02
N ARG A 114 -0.57 -4.39 9.80
CA ARG A 114 -1.23 -4.93 11.01
C ARG A 114 -1.44 -3.87 12.09
N ARG A 115 -0.48 -2.97 12.27
CA ARG A 115 -0.52 -1.96 13.34
C ARG A 115 -1.08 -0.63 12.85
N TRP A 116 -0.92 -0.32 11.57
CA TRP A 116 -1.31 0.92 10.90
C TRP A 116 -2.03 0.60 9.58
N PRO A 117 -3.29 0.10 9.62
CA PRO A 117 -3.99 -0.38 8.42
C PRO A 117 -4.10 0.64 7.30
N ALA A 118 -4.28 1.92 7.62
CA ALA A 118 -4.33 2.99 6.64
C ALA A 118 -2.99 3.12 5.89
N ILE A 119 -1.85 3.09 6.60
CA ILE A 119 -0.53 3.16 5.97
C ILE A 119 -0.29 1.93 5.10
N GLY A 120 -0.65 0.73 5.57
CA GLY A 120 -0.58 -0.46 4.73
C GLY A 120 -1.43 -0.35 3.46
N LEU A 121 -2.65 0.19 3.58
CA LEU A 121 -3.54 0.43 2.44
C LEU A 121 -2.97 1.43 1.42
N SER A 122 -2.07 2.32 1.83
CA SER A 122 -1.43 3.26 0.91
C SER A 122 -0.64 2.56 -0.21
N PHE A 123 -0.21 1.31 0.00
CA PHE A 123 0.42 0.52 -1.06
C PHE A 123 -0.52 0.28 -2.24
N VAL A 124 -1.84 0.14 -2.01
CA VAL A 124 -2.86 -0.08 -3.05
C VAL A 124 -2.96 1.11 -4.02
N ALA A 125 -2.48 2.28 -3.62
CA ALA A 125 -2.47 3.49 -4.46
C ALA A 125 -1.74 3.28 -5.79
N VAL A 126 -0.56 2.66 -5.72
CA VAL A 126 0.30 2.46 -6.89
C VAL A 126 -0.30 1.47 -7.89
N PRO A 127 -0.63 0.20 -7.53
CA PRO A 127 -1.17 -0.76 -8.49
C PRO A 127 -2.52 -0.34 -9.06
N LEU A 128 -3.38 0.33 -8.28
CA LEU A 128 -4.67 0.81 -8.79
C LEU A 128 -4.50 1.86 -9.89
N VAL A 129 -3.68 2.88 -9.66
CA VAL A 129 -3.46 3.93 -10.66
C VAL A 129 -2.62 3.40 -11.81
N ASN A 130 -1.65 2.54 -11.55
CA ASN A 130 -0.85 1.93 -12.60
C ASN A 130 -1.72 1.09 -13.55
N ALA A 131 -2.67 0.31 -13.01
CA ALA A 131 -3.65 -0.39 -13.84
C ALA A 131 -4.45 0.56 -14.74
N GLY A 132 -4.89 1.70 -14.19
CA GLY A 132 -5.56 2.74 -14.97
C GLY A 132 -4.68 3.32 -16.08
N VAL A 133 -3.38 3.53 -15.83
CA VAL A 133 -2.42 4.02 -16.83
C VAL A 133 -2.24 3.01 -17.96
N HIS A 134 -2.00 1.73 -17.67
CA HIS A 134 -1.85 0.69 -18.69
C HIS A 134 -3.13 0.51 -19.52
N MET A 135 -4.29 0.46 -18.86
CA MET A 135 -5.58 0.35 -19.55
C MET A 135 -5.84 1.58 -20.43
N GLY A 136 -5.57 2.78 -19.91
CA GLY A 136 -5.69 4.03 -20.67
C GLY A 136 -4.78 4.06 -21.90
N ALA A 137 -3.50 3.71 -21.73
CA ALA A 137 -2.55 3.61 -22.83
C ALA A 137 -3.01 2.58 -23.88
N ALA A 138 -3.47 1.41 -23.46
CA ALA A 138 -3.97 0.38 -24.36
C ALA A 138 -5.20 0.84 -25.17
N LEU A 139 -6.11 1.58 -24.53
CA LEU A 139 -7.30 2.13 -25.19
C LEU A 139 -6.94 3.24 -26.20
N VAL A 140 -6.02 4.14 -25.84
CA VAL A 140 -5.58 5.24 -26.71
C VAL A 140 -4.79 4.72 -27.91
N GLU A 141 -3.90 3.77 -27.68
CA GLU A 141 -3.00 3.24 -28.71
C GLU A 141 -3.59 2.07 -29.49
N GLY A 142 -4.72 1.51 -29.05
CA GLY A 142 -5.40 0.39 -29.70
C GLY A 142 -4.58 -0.90 -29.72
N ARG A 143 -3.62 -1.06 -28.79
CA ARG A 143 -2.69 -2.19 -28.74
C ARG A 143 -2.33 -2.57 -27.32
N TYR A 144 -1.83 -3.79 -27.17
CA TYR A 144 -1.20 -4.23 -25.93
C TYR A 144 0.05 -3.38 -25.61
N ASN A 145 0.22 -3.08 -24.32
CA ASN A 145 1.45 -2.53 -23.76
C ASN A 145 1.95 -3.43 -22.62
N PRO A 146 3.28 -3.54 -22.40
CA PRO A 146 3.85 -4.36 -21.34
C PRO A 146 3.32 -3.94 -19.97
N GLY A 147 2.81 -4.89 -19.18
CA GLY A 147 2.19 -4.65 -17.87
C GLY A 147 0.66 -4.69 -17.91
N LEU A 148 0.04 -4.58 -19.09
CA LEU A 148 -1.42 -4.59 -19.23
C LEU A 148 -2.05 -5.91 -18.74
N PHE A 149 -1.39 -7.04 -18.96
CA PHE A 149 -1.97 -8.35 -18.64
C PHE A 149 -2.15 -8.52 -17.13
N THR A 150 -1.08 -8.33 -16.36
CA THR A 150 -1.14 -8.37 -14.88
C THR A 150 -1.90 -7.17 -14.30
N ALA A 151 -1.91 -6.01 -14.94
CA ALA A 151 -2.75 -4.89 -14.52
C ALA A 151 -4.24 -5.28 -14.51
N VAL A 152 -4.74 -5.86 -15.60
CA VAL A 152 -6.14 -6.26 -15.72
C VAL A 152 -6.45 -7.46 -14.84
N LEU A 153 -5.62 -8.50 -14.85
CA LEU A 153 -5.92 -9.76 -14.15
C LEU A 153 -5.61 -9.74 -12.65
N LEU A 154 -4.62 -8.96 -12.22
CA LEU A 154 -4.17 -8.93 -10.83
C LEU A 154 -4.52 -7.60 -10.17
N PHE A 155 -4.05 -6.47 -10.71
CA PHE A 155 -4.18 -5.19 -10.01
C PHE A 155 -5.63 -4.73 -9.86
N VAL A 156 -6.42 -4.75 -10.92
CA VAL A 156 -7.83 -4.32 -10.87
C VAL A 156 -8.64 -5.12 -9.84
N PRO A 157 -8.78 -6.46 -9.95
CA PRO A 157 -9.62 -7.20 -9.00
C PRO A 157 -9.09 -7.11 -7.57
N LEU A 158 -7.77 -7.20 -7.38
CA LEU A 158 -7.18 -7.23 -6.04
C LEU A 158 -7.26 -5.86 -5.36
N SER A 159 -7.04 -4.77 -6.10
CA SER A 159 -7.11 -3.41 -5.54
C SER A 159 -8.55 -3.07 -5.16
N LEU A 160 -9.53 -3.37 -6.03
CA LEU A 160 -10.95 -3.16 -5.73
C LEU A 160 -11.41 -3.98 -4.52
N TRP A 161 -11.01 -5.26 -4.45
CA TRP A 161 -11.34 -6.13 -3.34
C TRP A 161 -10.69 -5.67 -2.02
N THR A 162 -9.41 -5.29 -2.06
CA THR A 162 -8.69 -4.78 -0.88
C THR A 162 -9.33 -3.50 -0.35
N LEU A 163 -9.75 -2.59 -1.23
CA LEU A 163 -10.47 -1.38 -0.84
C LEU A 163 -11.85 -1.70 -0.23
N ALA A 164 -12.58 -2.65 -0.81
CA ALA A 164 -13.86 -3.10 -0.27
C ALA A 164 -13.70 -3.66 1.16
N VAL A 165 -12.72 -4.54 1.38
CA VAL A 165 -12.42 -5.10 2.71
C VAL A 165 -11.96 -4.02 3.68
N ALA A 166 -11.13 -3.07 3.23
CA ALA A 166 -10.65 -1.99 4.07
C ALA A 166 -11.78 -1.12 4.62
N ILE A 167 -12.74 -0.73 3.77
CA ILE A 167 -13.89 0.08 4.17
C ILE A 167 -14.89 -0.73 5.01
N GLN A 168 -15.26 -1.92 4.54
CA GLN A 168 -16.39 -2.66 5.09
C GLN A 168 -16.05 -3.43 6.37
N ARG A 169 -14.78 -3.83 6.54
CA ARG A 169 -14.37 -4.76 7.60
C ARG A 169 -13.24 -4.25 8.47
N ALA A 170 -12.27 -3.52 7.90
CA ALA A 170 -11.12 -3.02 8.65
C ALA A 170 -11.35 -1.65 9.31
N GLY A 171 -12.54 -1.06 9.15
CA GLY A 171 -12.90 0.22 9.77
C GLY A 171 -12.14 1.42 9.19
N VAL A 172 -11.53 1.29 8.02
CA VAL A 172 -10.85 2.40 7.35
C VAL A 172 -11.91 3.38 6.83
N PRO A 173 -11.82 4.69 7.14
CA PRO A 173 -12.85 5.64 6.74
C PRO A 173 -12.89 5.80 5.21
N LYS A 174 -14.10 5.97 4.63
CA LYS A 174 -14.30 6.10 3.17
C LYS A 174 -13.44 7.18 2.51
N ARG A 175 -13.13 8.27 3.22
CA ARG A 175 -12.22 9.33 2.71
C ARG A 175 -10.82 8.81 2.37
N ALA A 176 -10.39 7.67 2.93
CA ALA A 176 -9.14 7.02 2.57
C ALA A 176 -9.05 6.68 1.07
N LEU A 177 -10.18 6.46 0.40
CA LEU A 177 -10.21 6.18 -1.04
C LEU A 177 -9.66 7.36 -1.85
N ALA A 178 -10.02 8.58 -1.46
CA ALA A 178 -9.47 9.78 -2.09
C ALA A 178 -7.95 9.88 -1.89
N PHE A 179 -7.44 9.46 -0.73
CA PHE A 179 -5.98 9.42 -0.47
C PHE A 179 -5.27 8.29 -1.21
N VAL A 180 -5.90 7.13 -1.40
CA VAL A 180 -5.36 6.04 -2.24
C VAL A 180 -5.25 6.50 -3.68
N VAL A 181 -6.36 6.99 -4.27
CA VAL A 181 -6.35 7.46 -5.67
C VAL A 181 -5.43 8.66 -5.84
N GLY A 182 -5.57 9.68 -4.97
CA GLY A 182 -4.74 10.88 -5.01
C GLY A 182 -3.26 10.60 -4.81
N GLY A 183 -2.92 9.66 -3.93
CA GLY A 183 -1.53 9.22 -3.73
C GLY A 183 -0.96 8.51 -4.94
N GLY A 184 -1.73 7.64 -5.58
CA GLY A 184 -1.31 6.96 -6.80
C GLY A 184 -1.11 7.94 -7.95
N VAL A 185 -2.04 8.88 -8.15
CA VAL A 185 -1.93 9.94 -9.16
C VAL A 185 -0.71 10.81 -8.88
N ALA A 186 -0.50 11.24 -7.63
CA ALA A 186 0.65 12.05 -7.25
C ALA A 186 1.97 11.34 -7.58
N VAL A 187 2.08 10.04 -7.27
CA VAL A 187 3.26 9.23 -7.62
C VAL A 187 3.53 9.25 -9.12
N HIS A 188 2.51 9.02 -9.95
CA HIS A 188 2.68 8.98 -11.41
C HIS A 188 2.98 10.36 -12.00
N VAL A 189 2.39 11.43 -11.46
CA VAL A 189 2.70 12.81 -11.86
C VAL A 189 4.13 13.18 -11.52
N ILE A 190 4.62 12.86 -10.31
CA ILE A 190 6.01 13.11 -9.91
C ILE A 190 6.96 12.27 -10.77
N LEU A 191 6.64 11.00 -11.00
CA LEU A 191 7.41 10.08 -11.84
C LEU A 191 7.58 10.65 -13.25
N MET A 192 6.47 10.91 -13.95
CA MET A 192 6.52 11.38 -15.34
C MET A 192 7.05 12.82 -15.43
N GLY A 193 6.65 13.70 -14.52
CA GLY A 193 7.11 15.10 -14.51
C GLY A 193 8.61 15.23 -14.29
N SER A 194 9.19 14.46 -13.36
CA SER A 194 10.64 14.47 -13.14
C SER A 194 11.40 13.81 -14.30
N LEU A 195 10.87 12.76 -14.92
CA LEU A 195 11.45 12.19 -16.13
C LEU A 195 11.48 13.22 -17.26
N GLN A 196 10.37 13.92 -17.51
CA GLN A 196 10.30 14.99 -18.52
C GLN A 196 11.29 16.12 -18.21
N ALA A 197 11.40 16.54 -16.95
CA ALA A 197 12.38 17.54 -16.54
C ALA A 197 13.83 17.08 -16.81
N PHE A 198 14.13 15.81 -16.60
CA PHE A 198 15.44 15.23 -16.94
C PHE A 198 15.68 15.23 -18.44
N LEU A 199 14.69 14.80 -19.24
CA LEU A 199 14.80 14.74 -20.70
C LEU A 199 14.99 16.13 -21.34
N HIS A 200 14.46 17.18 -20.72
CA HIS A 200 14.67 18.57 -21.12
C HIS A 200 15.93 19.22 -20.51
N GLY A 201 16.74 18.46 -19.76
CA GLY A 201 17.99 18.95 -19.17
C GLY A 201 17.84 19.86 -17.95
N PHE A 202 16.64 19.96 -17.36
CA PHE A 202 16.40 20.78 -16.16
C PHE A 202 16.96 20.16 -14.88
N ILE A 203 17.06 18.83 -14.83
CA ILE A 203 17.63 18.11 -13.69
C ILE A 203 18.63 17.05 -14.14
N GLY A 204 19.64 16.79 -13.29
CA GLY A 204 20.61 15.72 -13.52
C GLY A 204 20.11 14.34 -13.08
N LEU A 205 20.82 13.30 -13.52
CA LEU A 205 20.49 11.89 -13.24
C LEU A 205 20.37 11.56 -11.74
N TRP A 206 21.25 12.12 -10.92
CA TRP A 206 21.23 11.90 -9.47
C TRP A 206 19.95 12.40 -8.83
N LEU A 207 19.51 13.61 -9.20
CA LEU A 207 18.28 14.20 -8.68
C LEU A 207 17.06 13.41 -9.18
N LEU A 208 17.04 13.01 -10.45
CA LEU A 208 15.98 12.17 -11.01
C LEU A 208 15.78 10.89 -10.18
N ASN A 209 16.87 10.16 -9.90
CA ASN A 209 16.81 8.91 -9.15
C ASN A 209 16.44 9.14 -7.67
N ALA A 210 16.98 10.18 -7.03
CA ALA A 210 16.64 10.54 -5.66
C ALA A 210 15.15 10.87 -5.53
N VAL A 211 14.60 11.63 -6.49
CA VAL A 211 13.16 11.94 -6.54
C VAL A 211 12.35 10.64 -6.63
N GLN A 212 12.72 9.67 -7.46
CA GLN A 212 11.97 8.41 -7.55
C GLN A 212 11.98 7.61 -6.25
N VAL A 213 13.13 7.54 -5.57
CA VAL A 213 13.23 6.84 -4.28
C VAL A 213 12.40 7.52 -3.19
N LEU A 214 12.36 8.86 -3.18
CA LEU A 214 11.53 9.61 -2.23
C LEU A 214 10.04 9.55 -2.57
N ASN A 215 9.71 9.57 -3.87
CA ASN A 215 8.35 9.49 -4.40
C ASN A 215 7.61 8.23 -3.91
N ALA A 216 8.36 7.14 -3.70
CA ALA A 216 7.89 5.88 -3.11
C ALA A 216 7.05 6.06 -1.82
N PHE A 217 7.35 7.10 -1.04
CA PHE A 217 6.73 7.33 0.27
C PHE A 217 5.55 8.32 0.23
N VAL A 218 5.25 8.92 -0.93
CA VAL A 218 4.18 9.91 -1.10
C VAL A 218 2.80 9.36 -0.70
N PRO A 219 2.37 8.15 -1.12
CA PRO A 219 1.07 7.61 -0.74
C PRO A 219 0.93 7.45 0.77
N ALA A 220 1.97 6.90 1.42
CA ALA A 220 2.00 6.71 2.87
C ALA A 220 1.98 8.04 3.62
N GLY A 221 2.73 9.04 3.16
CA GLY A 221 2.75 10.40 3.73
C GLY A 221 1.39 11.09 3.64
N LEU A 222 0.75 11.05 2.47
CA LEU A 222 -0.59 11.61 2.27
C LEU A 222 -1.62 10.91 3.17
N MET A 223 -1.55 9.58 3.26
CA MET A 223 -2.42 8.80 4.13
C MET A 223 -2.21 9.13 5.61
N ALA A 224 -0.95 9.27 6.04
CA ALA A 224 -0.59 9.61 7.42
C ALA A 224 -1.10 11.00 7.84
N VAL A 225 -1.10 11.97 6.92
CA VAL A 225 -1.63 13.31 7.17
C VAL A 225 -3.16 13.31 7.13
N GLY A 226 -3.75 12.63 6.15
CA GLY A 226 -5.20 12.64 5.89
C GLY A 226 -6.04 11.82 6.86
N ILE A 227 -5.49 10.73 7.41
CA ILE A 227 -6.21 9.76 8.24
C ILE A 227 -5.80 9.82 9.72
N ARG A 228 -5.12 10.89 10.16
CA ARG A 228 -4.80 11.07 11.59
C ARG A 228 -6.06 10.82 12.45
N PRO A 229 -5.97 9.96 13.48
CA PRO A 229 -7.08 9.78 14.40
C PRO A 229 -7.50 11.15 14.91
N LYS A 230 -8.80 11.46 14.88
CA LYS A 230 -9.29 12.58 15.70
C LYS A 230 -8.82 12.30 17.12
N ALA A 231 -8.14 13.27 17.74
CA ALA A 231 -7.80 13.16 19.15
C ALA A 231 -9.07 12.75 19.90
N ALA A 232 -8.98 11.68 20.69
CA ALA A 232 -10.11 11.26 21.50
C ALA A 232 -10.56 12.48 22.32
N ALA A 233 -11.86 12.75 22.35
CA ALA A 233 -12.39 13.74 23.27
C ALA A 233 -11.88 13.40 24.67
N PRO A 234 -11.39 14.38 25.46
CA PRO A 234 -10.95 14.11 26.81
C PRO A 234 -12.07 13.36 27.55
N PRO A 235 -11.73 12.33 28.35
CA PRO A 235 -12.72 11.55 29.07
C PRO A 235 -13.64 12.50 29.82
N GLU A 236 -14.95 12.33 29.63
CA GLU A 236 -15.97 13.10 30.31
C GLU A 236 -15.66 13.05 31.81
N ARG A 237 -15.43 14.21 32.44
CA ARG A 237 -15.17 14.26 33.88
C ARG A 237 -16.32 13.50 34.56
N PRO A 238 -16.04 12.55 35.47
CA PRO A 238 -17.09 11.87 36.19
C PRO A 238 -18.01 12.92 36.80
N SER A 239 -19.28 12.92 36.37
CA SER A 239 -20.32 13.71 37.03
C SER A 239 -20.22 13.44 38.52
N ALA A 240 -20.01 14.49 39.31
CA ALA A 240 -19.93 14.39 40.76
C ALA A 240 -21.09 13.52 41.24
N ARG A 241 -20.77 12.41 41.92
CA ARG A 241 -21.80 11.55 42.51
C ARG A 241 -22.67 12.44 43.40
N PRO A 242 -24.01 12.44 43.25
CA PRO A 242 -24.86 13.09 44.23
C PRO A 242 -24.55 12.49 45.61
N PRO A 243 -24.56 13.32 46.67
CA PRO A 243 -24.25 12.86 48.02
C PRO A 243 -25.17 11.70 48.39
N SER A 244 -24.57 10.57 48.80
CA SER A 244 -25.31 9.39 49.23
C SER A 244 -26.14 9.74 50.46
N SER A 245 -27.46 9.64 50.36
CA SER A 245 -28.43 9.84 51.44
C SER A 245 -28.41 8.71 52.49
N GLY A 246 -27.22 8.25 52.88
CA GLY A 246 -26.99 6.99 53.57
C GLY A 246 -26.27 7.10 54.92
N GLU A 247 -26.25 8.27 55.56
CA GLU A 247 -25.82 8.37 56.96
C GLU A 247 -26.83 7.65 57.87
N ARG A 248 -26.60 6.35 58.09
CA ARG A 248 -27.29 5.58 59.13
C ARG A 248 -26.86 6.09 60.50
N LYS A 249 -27.82 6.69 61.22
CA LYS A 249 -27.69 7.01 62.66
C LYS A 249 -27.18 5.80 63.46
N PRO A 250 -26.24 5.98 64.41
CA PRO A 250 -25.76 4.91 65.28
C PRO A 250 -26.90 4.28 66.10
N ARG A 251 -26.98 2.95 66.10
CA ARG A 251 -27.92 2.19 66.95
C ARG A 251 -27.48 2.28 68.42
N ALA A 252 -28.41 2.64 69.29
CA ALA A 252 -28.21 2.68 70.73
C ALA A 252 -27.83 1.29 71.32
N PRO A 253 -27.02 1.24 72.39
CA PRO A 253 -26.56 0.00 73.00
C PRO A 253 -27.72 -0.75 73.68
N ARG A 254 -27.73 -2.08 73.48
CA ARG A 254 -28.73 -3.01 74.01
C ARG A 254 -28.48 -3.25 75.50
N ALA A 255 -29.50 -3.05 76.34
CA ALA A 255 -29.44 -3.27 77.79
C ALA A 255 -29.17 -4.75 78.14
N LYS A 256 -28.32 -4.98 79.15
CA LYS A 256 -27.95 -6.32 79.65
C LYS A 256 -29.12 -6.97 80.43
N PRO A 257 -29.29 -8.31 80.37
CA PRO A 257 -30.29 -9.02 81.15
C PRO A 257 -29.91 -9.06 82.63
N LYS A 258 -30.89 -8.85 83.53
CA LYS A 258 -30.76 -9.06 84.97
C LYS A 258 -30.71 -10.56 85.27
N GLN A 259 -29.65 -11.03 85.93
CA GLN A 259 -29.61 -12.33 86.59
C GLN A 259 -30.58 -12.34 87.78
N LYS A 260 -31.43 -13.37 87.88
CA LYS A 260 -32.19 -13.70 89.09
C LYS A 260 -31.42 -14.77 89.86
N ALA A 261 -31.21 -14.52 91.15
CA ALA A 261 -30.69 -15.46 92.12
C ALA A 261 -31.81 -16.41 92.59
N VAL A 262 -31.50 -17.72 92.63
CA VAL A 262 -32.03 -18.71 93.57
C VAL A 262 -30.89 -19.68 93.86
#